data_AF-V2XDQ3-F1
#
_entry.id   AF-V2XDQ3-F1
#
_cell.length_a   1.000
_cell.length_b   1.000
_cell.length_c   1.000
_cell.angle_alpha   90.00
_cell.angle_beta   90.00
_cell.angle_gamma   90.00
#
_symmetry.space_group_name_H-M   'P 1'
#
loop_
_entity.id
_entity.type
_entity.pdbx_description
1 polymer ?
#
loop_
_entity_poly.entity_id
_entity_poly.type
_entity_poly.pdbx_seq_one_letter_code
_entity_poly.pdbx_strand_id
1 'polypeptide(L)'
;MPNKLHLKRTPEEEAGRRLRKKEKKAIKRRRHEHDSDEGKSRRKRSRLSPSPPRYKWESDDEEFIGPEPAGFSSTKPQRPHHNYKPDYDAIQAELEEARWREKLSSAFDEDEALDSLEARFNSFAHVPMHWGGGAQKTRSRPNFDDDDFTKLDPMTMDEEDYIEWVRRGMYRKTHTREYEEQQQKKNERASRRAKEKVIQAETERLEKAAAEERRKKKREKENRKWAYAREEYHRRWKELLNPSTQLSASDGKMRFSDIPWPVLSGHRQKKEVNVMEDPISVSLDDLNRDAIASFLFTSCSAPETGAGDRERKERKDKLRETFLRFHPDKFEGRFMQRVRPADQEKVKIGLANVVRVLNDLMEEGG
;
A
#
# COMPACT_ATOMS: atom_id res chain seq x y z
N MET A 1 -6.98 53.07 -38.19
CA MET A 1 -6.87 52.02 -37.15
C MET A 1 -7.99 51.00 -37.39
N PRO A 2 -7.72 49.81 -37.96
CA PRO A 2 -8.76 48.82 -38.27
C PRO A 2 -9.28 48.15 -36.99
N ASN A 3 -10.59 48.20 -36.78
CA ASN A 3 -11.27 47.55 -35.65
C ASN A 3 -11.26 46.02 -35.82
N LYS A 4 -10.61 45.31 -34.89
CA LYS A 4 -10.57 43.84 -34.89
C LYS A 4 -11.95 43.27 -34.57
N LEU A 5 -12.51 42.51 -35.51
CA LEU A 5 -13.76 41.78 -35.34
C LEU A 5 -13.56 40.64 -34.32
N HIS A 6 -14.23 40.71 -33.18
CA HIS A 6 -14.26 39.60 -32.22
C HIS A 6 -15.29 38.56 -32.67
N LEU A 7 -14.82 37.47 -33.28
CA LEU A 7 -15.67 36.30 -33.51
C LEU A 7 -16.13 35.71 -32.18
N LYS A 8 -17.42 35.40 -32.08
CA LYS A 8 -17.99 34.68 -30.93
C LYS A 8 -17.36 33.29 -30.86
N ARG A 9 -16.94 32.88 -29.66
CA ARG A 9 -16.34 31.57 -29.41
C ARG A 9 -17.35 30.45 -29.64
N THR A 10 -16.86 29.29 -30.07
CA THR A 10 -17.68 28.09 -30.20
C THR A 10 -18.06 27.53 -28.81
N PRO A 11 -19.19 26.83 -28.67
CA PRO A 11 -19.64 26.26 -27.38
C PRO A 11 -18.60 25.33 -26.74
N GLU A 12 -17.82 24.63 -27.56
CA GLU A 12 -16.77 23.72 -27.14
C GLU A 12 -15.56 24.47 -26.55
N GLU A 13 -15.16 25.59 -27.17
CA GLU A 13 -14.09 26.45 -26.64
C GLU A 13 -14.52 27.12 -25.32
N GLU A 14 -15.80 27.45 -25.18
CA GLU A 14 -16.35 28.00 -23.93
C GLU A 14 -16.36 26.95 -22.79
N ALA A 15 -16.69 25.69 -23.09
CA ALA A 15 -16.64 24.59 -22.13
C ALA A 15 -15.20 24.34 -21.65
N GLY A 16 -14.23 24.26 -22.56
CA GLY A 16 -12.81 24.12 -22.22
C GLY A 16 -12.28 25.28 -21.37
N ARG A 17 -12.71 26.51 -21.67
CA ARG A 17 -12.37 27.69 -20.87
C ARG A 17 -12.99 27.65 -19.47
N ARG A 18 -14.22 27.14 -19.31
CA ARG A 18 -14.85 26.97 -17.99
C ARG A 18 -14.12 25.93 -17.15
N LEU A 19 -13.65 24.83 -17.75
CA LEU A 19 -12.83 23.83 -17.05
C LEU A 19 -11.49 24.41 -16.58
N ARG A 20 -10.73 25.06 -17.48
CA ARG A 20 -9.48 25.75 -17.13
C ARG A 20 -9.67 26.84 -16.06
N LYS A 21 -10.80 27.55 -16.08
CA LYS A 21 -11.14 28.56 -15.07
C LYS A 21 -11.48 27.93 -13.72
N LYS A 22 -12.17 26.79 -13.70
CA LYS A 22 -12.46 26.01 -12.47
C LYS A 22 -11.17 25.45 -11.87
N GLU A 23 -10.29 24.88 -12.69
CA GLU A 23 -9.00 24.35 -12.28
C GLU A 23 -8.09 25.45 -11.70
N LYS A 24 -7.95 26.59 -12.40
CA LYS A 24 -7.23 27.76 -11.88
C LYS A 24 -7.82 28.30 -10.57
N LYS A 25 -9.14 28.26 -10.40
CA LYS A 25 -9.81 28.69 -9.15
C LYS A 25 -9.58 27.68 -8.02
N ALA A 26 -9.54 26.37 -8.32
CA ALA A 26 -9.23 25.32 -7.35
C ALA A 26 -7.77 25.41 -6.87
N ILE A 27 -6.81 25.62 -7.80
CA ILE A 27 -5.40 25.85 -7.47
C ILE A 27 -5.23 27.11 -6.62
N LYS A 28 -5.93 28.21 -6.96
CA LYS A 28 -5.90 29.43 -6.13
C LYS A 28 -6.52 29.24 -4.74
N ARG A 29 -7.59 28.45 -4.61
CA ARG A 29 -8.18 28.11 -3.30
C ARG A 29 -7.19 27.32 -2.44
N ARG A 30 -6.54 26.29 -3.00
CA ARG A 30 -5.48 25.54 -2.30
C ARG A 30 -4.34 26.42 -1.81
N ARG A 31 -3.91 27.40 -2.62
CA ARG A 31 -2.88 28.36 -2.21
C ARG A 31 -3.35 29.33 -1.12
N HIS A 32 -4.59 29.78 -1.16
CA HIS A 32 -5.14 30.73 -0.17
C HIS A 32 -5.48 30.04 1.16
N GLU A 33 -5.80 28.74 1.14
CA GLU A 33 -6.08 27.94 2.34
C GLU A 33 -4.80 27.70 3.15
N HIS A 34 -3.68 27.44 2.45
CA HIS A 34 -2.34 27.33 3.02
C HIS A 34 -1.81 28.63 3.67
N ASP A 35 -2.30 29.80 3.24
CA ASP A 35 -1.85 31.11 3.76
C ASP A 35 -2.76 31.65 4.89
N SER A 36 -3.87 30.96 5.17
CA SER A 36 -4.88 31.44 6.12
C SER A 36 -4.76 30.90 7.55
N ASP A 37 -3.92 29.88 7.79
CA ASP A 37 -3.85 29.22 9.10
C ASP A 37 -2.56 29.51 9.92
N GLU A 38 -1.55 30.19 9.34
CA GLU A 38 -0.34 30.61 10.09
C GLU A 38 -0.36 32.08 10.57
N GLY A 39 -1.48 32.81 10.44
CA GLY A 39 -1.46 34.27 10.44
C GLY A 39 -2.10 35.05 11.60
N LYS A 40 -2.66 34.44 12.65
CA LYS A 40 -3.38 35.19 13.71
C LYS A 40 -2.90 35.05 15.16
N SER A 41 -1.77 34.39 15.39
CA SER A 41 -1.17 34.33 16.74
C SER A 41 0.31 34.66 16.67
N ARG A 42 0.64 35.91 17.04
CA ARG A 42 1.97 36.44 17.47
C ARG A 42 2.30 37.79 16.83
N ARG A 43 1.49 38.81 17.11
CA ARG A 43 1.96 40.21 17.14
C ARG A 43 1.99 40.73 18.57
N LYS A 44 2.99 40.29 19.34
CA LYS A 44 3.57 41.09 20.42
C LYS A 44 4.98 40.60 20.74
N ARG A 45 5.91 41.55 20.73
CA ARG A 45 7.32 41.48 21.14
C ARG A 45 8.30 40.83 20.17
N SER A 46 8.92 41.68 19.35
CA SER A 46 10.38 41.82 19.42
C SER A 46 10.76 43.19 18.88
N ARG A 47 11.25 44.04 19.79
CA ARG A 47 11.88 45.32 19.52
C ARG A 47 13.38 45.06 19.45
N LEU A 48 14.04 45.76 18.53
CA LEU A 48 15.49 46.04 18.45
C LEU A 48 16.36 44.95 17.84
N SER A 49 16.67 45.10 16.55
CA SER A 49 18.06 45.13 16.04
C SER A 49 18.07 45.81 14.65
N PRO A 50 19.03 46.70 14.35
CA PRO A 50 19.07 47.48 13.12
C PRO A 50 19.82 46.75 11.98
N SER A 51 19.22 46.80 10.77
CA SER A 51 19.72 46.75 9.36
C SER A 51 21.14 46.22 9.02
N PRO A 52 21.36 45.64 7.81
CA PRO A 52 21.37 46.44 6.56
C PRO A 52 20.57 45.83 5.38
N PRO A 53 20.41 46.58 4.27
CA PRO A 53 19.17 46.56 3.48
C PRO A 53 19.28 45.83 2.13
N ARG A 54 18.16 45.22 1.75
CA ARG A 54 17.41 45.49 0.51
C ARG A 54 18.18 45.33 -0.81
N TYR A 55 18.12 44.12 -1.38
CA TYR A 55 18.13 43.96 -2.83
C TYR A 55 16.70 43.75 -3.34
N LYS A 56 16.20 44.81 -3.97
CA LYS A 56 14.93 44.91 -4.67
C LYS A 56 15.24 44.55 -6.12
N TRP A 57 14.87 43.35 -6.56
CA TRP A 57 14.82 43.07 -8.00
C TRP A 57 13.41 43.38 -8.46
N GLU A 58 13.27 44.63 -8.93
CA GLU A 58 12.21 45.04 -9.83
C GLU A 58 12.33 44.27 -11.15
N SER A 59 11.15 44.01 -11.69
CA SER A 59 10.84 43.67 -13.08
C SER A 59 11.69 44.45 -14.09
N ASP A 60 12.12 43.79 -15.16
CA ASP A 60 12.32 44.45 -16.45
C ASP A 60 11.75 43.54 -17.56
N ASP A 61 10.67 44.03 -18.14
CA ASP A 61 10.20 43.73 -19.49
C ASP A 61 11.17 44.41 -20.49
N GLU A 62 11.00 44.11 -21.78
CA GLU A 62 11.76 44.60 -22.95
C GLU A 62 12.99 43.73 -23.30
N GLU A 63 13.31 43.39 -24.54
CA GLU A 63 12.68 43.36 -25.84
C GLU A 63 13.75 42.63 -26.73
N PHE A 64 13.43 42.38 -28.00
CA PHE A 64 14.42 42.44 -29.09
C PHE A 64 15.30 41.22 -29.47
N ILE A 65 14.75 40.45 -30.42
CA ILE A 65 15.30 40.06 -31.75
C ILE A 65 16.79 39.65 -31.88
N GLY A 66 17.00 38.41 -32.36
CA GLY A 66 18.14 38.03 -33.20
C GLY A 66 18.29 36.51 -33.40
N PRO A 67 18.39 35.99 -34.64
CA PRO A 67 18.65 34.57 -34.90
C PRO A 67 20.15 34.26 -35.02
N GLU A 68 20.55 33.13 -34.43
CA GLU A 68 21.77 32.32 -34.71
C GLU A 68 23.16 32.97 -34.41
N PRO A 69 24.24 32.20 -34.07
CA PRO A 69 24.68 31.00 -34.80
C PRO A 69 25.20 29.81 -33.96
N ALA A 70 25.37 28.70 -34.67
CA ALA A 70 25.96 27.44 -34.24
C ALA A 70 27.32 27.60 -33.54
N GLY A 71 27.46 26.97 -32.38
CA GLY A 71 28.72 26.86 -31.65
C GLY A 71 28.78 25.57 -30.85
N PHE A 72 29.38 24.54 -31.44
CA PHE A 72 29.78 23.30 -30.78
C PHE A 72 30.67 23.62 -29.57
N SER A 73 30.19 23.35 -28.36
CA SER A 73 31.05 23.26 -27.17
C SER A 73 30.59 22.15 -26.25
N SER A 74 31.34 21.04 -26.31
CA SER A 74 31.66 20.10 -25.23
C SER A 74 30.78 20.18 -23.97
N THR A 75 29.58 19.61 -24.07
CA THR A 75 28.73 19.35 -22.91
C THR A 75 29.23 18.11 -22.19
N LYS A 76 30.04 18.32 -21.14
CA LYS A 76 30.20 17.33 -20.07
C LYS A 76 28.79 16.95 -19.58
N PRO A 77 28.43 15.66 -19.49
CA PRO A 77 27.12 15.28 -18.96
C PRO A 77 27.10 15.68 -17.48
N GLN A 78 26.47 16.82 -17.20
CA GLN A 78 26.10 17.19 -15.84
C GLN A 78 25.15 16.09 -15.35
N ARG A 79 25.64 15.27 -14.44
CA ARG A 79 24.82 14.31 -13.71
C ARG A 79 23.71 15.12 -13.05
N PRO A 80 22.43 14.84 -13.33
CA PRO A 80 21.34 15.51 -12.63
C PRO A 80 21.53 15.21 -11.15
N HIS A 81 21.85 16.24 -10.37
CA HIS A 81 21.92 16.16 -8.91
C HIS A 81 20.51 15.88 -8.42
N HIS A 82 20.19 14.59 -8.34
CA HIS A 82 18.90 14.08 -7.90
C HIS A 82 18.81 14.16 -6.36
N ASN A 83 18.99 15.36 -5.81
CA ASN A 83 18.62 15.66 -4.44
C ASN A 83 17.10 15.86 -4.38
N TYR A 84 16.35 14.83 -4.79
CA TYR A 84 14.93 14.77 -4.49
C TYR A 84 14.82 14.43 -3.01
N LYS A 85 14.91 15.46 -2.16
CA LYS A 85 14.46 15.34 -0.79
C LYS A 85 12.95 15.04 -0.91
N PRO A 86 12.49 13.86 -0.49
CA PRO A 86 11.06 13.60 -0.41
C PRO A 86 10.45 14.75 0.37
N ASP A 87 9.39 15.33 -0.17
CA ASP A 87 8.65 16.38 0.52
C ASP A 87 7.95 15.74 1.72
N TYR A 88 8.62 15.74 2.87
CA TYR A 88 8.17 15.08 4.09
C TYR A 88 6.83 15.65 4.56
N ASP A 89 6.59 16.93 4.28
CA ASP A 89 5.34 17.60 4.62
C ASP A 89 4.19 17.07 3.76
N ALA A 90 4.43 16.80 2.47
CA ALA A 90 3.45 16.16 1.59
C ALA A 90 3.14 14.71 2.01
N ILE A 91 4.16 13.94 2.42
CA ILE A 91 3.97 12.57 2.90
C ILE A 91 3.21 12.54 4.23
N GLN A 92 3.50 13.50 5.13
CA GLN A 92 2.82 13.60 6.41
C GLN A 92 1.35 14.05 6.23
N ALA A 93 1.08 14.98 5.32
CA ALA A 93 -0.27 15.39 4.97
C ALA A 93 -1.09 14.23 4.36
N GLU A 94 -0.49 13.40 3.51
CA GLU A 94 -1.16 12.21 2.95
C GLU A 94 -1.48 11.18 4.04
N LEU A 95 -0.58 10.98 5.01
CA LEU A 95 -0.82 10.09 6.16
C LEU A 95 -1.88 10.64 7.12
N GLU A 96 -1.91 11.95 7.33
CA GLU A 96 -2.95 12.61 8.13
C GLU A 96 -4.31 12.60 7.43
N GLU A 97 -4.35 12.81 6.12
CA GLU A 97 -5.58 12.68 5.32
C GLU A 97 -6.07 11.22 5.31
N ALA A 98 -5.17 10.23 5.23
CA ALA A 98 -5.53 8.82 5.34
C ALA A 98 -6.09 8.47 6.73
N ARG A 99 -5.46 8.95 7.81
CA ARG A 99 -6.00 8.80 9.18
C ARG A 99 -7.33 9.51 9.34
N TRP A 100 -7.51 10.68 8.74
CA TRP A 100 -8.76 11.43 8.82
C TRP A 100 -9.88 10.71 8.05
N ARG A 101 -9.58 10.13 6.87
CA ARG A 101 -10.51 9.28 6.13
C ARG A 101 -10.87 8.02 6.92
N GLU A 102 -9.90 7.35 7.52
CA GLU A 102 -10.12 6.16 8.35
C GLU A 102 -10.96 6.51 9.59
N LYS A 103 -10.70 7.67 10.21
CA LYS A 103 -11.52 8.17 11.32
C LYS A 103 -12.95 8.50 10.89
N LEU A 104 -13.15 9.04 9.69
CA LEU A 104 -14.48 9.27 9.14
C LEU A 104 -15.19 7.97 8.79
N SER A 105 -14.53 6.99 8.19
CA SER A 105 -15.15 5.69 7.90
C SER A 105 -15.52 4.96 9.19
N SER A 106 -14.65 4.97 10.20
CA SER A 106 -14.94 4.38 11.51
C SER A 106 -16.13 5.05 12.20
N ALA A 107 -16.33 6.36 12.01
CA ALA A 107 -17.49 7.06 12.56
C ALA A 107 -18.80 6.64 11.88
N PHE A 108 -18.79 6.30 10.59
CA PHE A 108 -19.97 5.76 9.90
C PHE A 108 -20.25 4.30 10.26
N ASP A 109 -19.22 3.50 10.50
CA ASP A 109 -19.39 2.11 10.97
C ASP A 109 -19.99 2.05 12.39
N GLU A 110 -19.67 3.03 13.25
CA GLU A 110 -20.30 3.15 14.58
C GLU A 110 -21.77 3.58 14.51
N ASP A 111 -22.19 4.35 13.50
CA ASP A 111 -23.61 4.70 13.28
C ASP A 111 -24.42 3.51 12.73
N GLU A 112 -23.84 2.61 11.94
CA GLU A 112 -24.49 1.32 11.58
C GLU A 112 -24.71 0.43 12.82
N ALA A 113 -23.86 0.57 13.86
CA ALA A 113 -24.05 -0.14 15.11
C ALA A 113 -25.27 0.40 15.90
N LEU A 114 -25.61 1.69 15.77
CA LEU A 114 -26.80 2.30 16.38
C LEU A 114 -28.10 1.75 15.78
N ASP A 115 -28.17 1.57 14.46
CA ASP A 115 -29.31 0.90 13.82
C ASP A 115 -29.44 -0.57 14.28
N SER A 116 -28.32 -1.26 14.51
CA SER A 116 -28.33 -2.62 15.06
C SER A 116 -28.74 -2.66 16.53
N LEU A 117 -28.34 -1.67 17.32
CA LEU A 117 -28.67 -1.51 18.74
C LEU A 117 -30.14 -1.11 18.91
N GLU A 118 -30.67 -0.25 18.04
CA GLU A 118 -32.08 0.12 18.00
C GLU A 118 -32.94 -1.09 17.59
N ALA A 119 -32.52 -1.87 16.59
CA ALA A 119 -33.17 -3.13 16.23
C ALA A 119 -33.16 -4.14 17.39
N ARG A 120 -32.07 -4.16 18.19
CA ARG A 120 -31.92 -5.05 19.34
C ARG A 120 -32.64 -4.55 20.61
N PHE A 121 -32.82 -3.25 20.78
CA PHE A 121 -33.66 -2.68 21.85
C PHE A 121 -35.15 -2.88 21.55
N ASN A 122 -35.55 -2.71 20.29
CA ASN A 122 -36.91 -3.01 19.83
C ASN A 122 -37.26 -4.51 19.94
N SER A 123 -36.27 -5.41 19.93
CA SER A 123 -36.52 -6.85 20.15
C SER A 123 -36.67 -7.24 21.63
N PHE A 124 -36.15 -6.46 22.57
CA PHE A 124 -36.22 -6.74 24.02
C PHE A 124 -37.39 -6.06 24.74
N ALA A 125 -37.92 -4.97 24.20
CA ALA A 125 -39.17 -4.38 24.69
C ALA A 125 -40.36 -5.21 24.17
N HIS A 126 -40.69 -6.31 24.88
CA HIS A 126 -41.94 -7.03 24.67
C HIS A 126 -43.11 -6.15 25.12
N VAL A 127 -43.50 -5.19 24.27
CA VAL A 127 -44.72 -4.40 24.44
C VAL A 127 -45.89 -5.37 24.20
N PRO A 128 -46.76 -5.62 25.21
CA PRO A 128 -47.92 -6.50 25.03
C PRO A 128 -48.75 -6.07 23.82
N MET A 129 -49.16 -7.05 23.01
CA MET A 129 -49.74 -6.83 21.66
C MET A 129 -50.95 -5.89 21.60
N HIS A 130 -51.63 -5.65 22.73
CA HIS A 130 -52.80 -4.78 22.79
C HIS A 130 -52.46 -3.29 23.03
N TRP A 131 -51.24 -2.96 23.48
CA TRP A 131 -50.73 -1.58 23.57
C TRP A 131 -49.83 -1.23 22.39
N GLY A 132 -49.18 -2.22 21.79
CA GLY A 132 -48.44 -2.08 20.53
C GLY A 132 -49.37 -2.22 19.33
N GLY A 133 -50.18 -1.19 19.07
CA GLY A 133 -51.06 -1.16 17.89
C GLY A 133 -50.28 -1.43 16.59
N GLY A 134 -50.28 -2.68 16.12
CA GLY A 134 -49.88 -3.02 14.75
C GLY A 134 -48.55 -3.78 14.54
N ALA A 135 -47.98 -4.47 15.54
CA ALA A 135 -46.65 -5.10 15.39
C ALA A 135 -46.62 -6.66 15.40
N GLN A 136 -47.69 -7.35 14.98
CA GLN A 136 -47.59 -8.74 14.49
C GLN A 136 -48.22 -8.87 13.09
N LYS A 137 -47.43 -8.49 12.10
CA LYS A 137 -47.55 -8.96 10.71
C LYS A 137 -46.16 -9.44 10.25
N THR A 138 -45.76 -10.62 10.73
CA THR A 138 -44.88 -11.54 10.00
C THR A 138 -45.65 -12.37 8.97
N ARG A 139 -46.93 -12.05 8.73
CA ARG A 139 -47.35 -11.88 7.34
C ARG A 139 -46.78 -10.53 6.94
N SER A 140 -45.62 -10.48 6.28
CA SER A 140 -45.19 -9.27 5.58
C SER A 140 -46.45 -8.62 5.05
N ARG A 141 -46.83 -7.42 5.52
CA ARG A 141 -47.79 -6.61 4.75
C ARG A 141 -47.24 -6.75 3.34
N PRO A 142 -47.95 -7.42 2.41
CA PRO A 142 -47.38 -7.67 1.11
C PRO A 142 -46.95 -6.28 0.69
N ASN A 143 -45.64 -6.11 0.52
CA ASN A 143 -45.13 -4.86 0.02
C ASN A 143 -45.63 -4.93 -1.41
N PHE A 144 -46.89 -4.52 -1.58
CA PHE A 144 -47.60 -4.43 -2.84
C PHE A 144 -46.84 -3.31 -3.53
N ASP A 145 -45.66 -3.67 -4.06
CA ASP A 145 -45.09 -2.95 -5.17
C ASP A 145 -46.26 -2.78 -6.13
N ASP A 146 -46.47 -1.53 -6.53
CA ASP A 146 -47.76 -1.06 -7.01
C ASP A 146 -48.35 -1.86 -8.19
N ASP A 147 -47.54 -2.70 -8.83
CA ASP A 147 -47.83 -3.63 -9.91
C ASP A 147 -48.59 -4.91 -9.49
N ASP A 148 -48.56 -5.31 -8.22
CA ASP A 148 -49.35 -6.47 -7.74
C ASP A 148 -50.80 -6.10 -7.40
N PHE A 149 -51.06 -4.83 -7.11
CA PHE A 149 -52.41 -4.33 -6.81
C PHE A 149 -53.39 -4.50 -8.00
N THR A 150 -52.89 -4.48 -9.24
CA THR A 150 -53.71 -4.67 -10.46
C THR A 150 -53.90 -6.14 -10.83
N LYS A 151 -53.14 -7.06 -10.21
CA LYS A 151 -53.20 -8.50 -10.47
C LYS A 151 -54.06 -9.26 -9.46
N LEU A 152 -54.47 -8.63 -8.36
CA LEU A 152 -55.36 -9.25 -7.38
C LEU A 152 -56.78 -9.34 -7.93
N ASP A 153 -57.33 -10.55 -7.92
CA ASP A 153 -58.72 -10.81 -8.27
C ASP A 153 -59.64 -10.30 -7.14
N PRO A 154 -60.48 -9.27 -7.37
CA PRO A 154 -61.33 -8.69 -6.34
C PRO A 154 -62.33 -9.67 -5.71
N MET A 155 -62.66 -10.78 -6.40
CA MET A 155 -63.60 -11.81 -5.91
C MET A 155 -63.02 -12.70 -4.79
N THR A 156 -61.71 -12.65 -4.59
CA THR A 156 -61.01 -13.46 -3.59
C THR A 156 -60.60 -12.66 -2.35
N MET A 157 -60.91 -11.36 -2.31
CA MET A 157 -60.57 -10.47 -1.20
C MET A 157 -61.72 -10.39 -0.20
N ASP A 158 -61.36 -10.34 1.08
CA ASP A 158 -62.32 -10.10 2.16
C ASP A 158 -62.95 -8.70 1.99
N GLU A 159 -64.14 -8.47 2.54
CA GLU A 159 -64.90 -7.23 2.34
C GLU A 159 -64.12 -5.98 2.77
N GLU A 160 -63.32 -6.08 3.84
CA GLU A 160 -62.47 -4.97 4.32
C GLU A 160 -61.28 -4.70 3.39
N ASP A 161 -60.66 -5.75 2.86
CA ASP A 161 -59.59 -5.67 1.86
C ASP A 161 -60.12 -5.13 0.52
N TYR A 162 -61.35 -5.50 0.13
CA TYR A 162 -62.04 -4.97 -1.03
C TYR A 162 -62.35 -3.48 -0.90
N ILE A 163 -62.80 -3.01 0.27
CA ILE A 163 -63.03 -1.57 0.53
C ILE A 163 -61.73 -0.79 0.40
N GLU A 164 -60.62 -1.29 0.96
CA GLU A 164 -59.31 -0.67 0.78
C GLU A 164 -58.86 -0.68 -0.69
N TRP A 165 -59.11 -1.76 -1.42
CA TRP A 165 -58.84 -1.86 -2.85
C TRP A 165 -59.63 -0.81 -3.65
N VAL A 166 -60.94 -0.66 -3.41
CA VAL A 166 -61.74 0.36 -4.09
C VAL A 166 -61.23 1.76 -3.77
N ARG A 167 -60.91 2.05 -2.50
CA ARG A 167 -60.38 3.35 -2.07
C ARG A 167 -59.05 3.67 -2.76
N ARG A 168 -58.16 2.69 -2.87
CA ARG A 168 -56.82 2.83 -3.47
C ARG A 168 -56.89 2.90 -5.00
N GLY A 169 -57.79 2.15 -5.63
CA GLY A 169 -58.11 2.24 -7.05
C GLY A 169 -58.69 3.61 -7.44
N MET A 170 -59.57 4.17 -6.60
CA MET A 170 -60.10 5.53 -6.78
C MET A 170 -59.03 6.61 -6.57
N TYR A 171 -58.14 6.43 -5.58
CA TYR A 171 -57.01 7.35 -5.39
C TYR A 171 -56.08 7.36 -6.62
N ARG A 172 -55.73 6.18 -7.17
CA ARG A 172 -54.93 6.08 -8.40
C ARG A 172 -55.58 6.77 -9.60
N LYS A 173 -56.90 6.62 -9.79
CA LYS A 173 -57.64 7.28 -10.89
C LYS A 173 -57.69 8.80 -10.75
N THR A 174 -57.71 9.32 -9.53
CA THR A 174 -57.77 10.77 -9.26
C THR A 174 -56.39 11.42 -9.19
N HIS A 175 -55.35 10.66 -8.83
CA HIS A 175 -53.97 11.13 -8.63
C HIS A 175 -53.00 10.46 -9.62
N THR A 176 -53.45 10.13 -10.83
CA THR A 176 -52.61 9.52 -11.89
C THR A 176 -51.35 10.33 -12.16
N ARG A 177 -51.46 11.65 -12.22
CA ARG A 177 -50.33 12.56 -12.45
C ARG A 177 -49.29 12.54 -11.32
N GLU A 178 -49.74 12.50 -10.07
CA GLU A 178 -48.86 12.42 -8.90
C GLU A 178 -48.12 11.08 -8.86
N TYR A 179 -48.81 10.01 -9.23
CA TYR A 179 -48.27 8.66 -9.29
C TYR A 179 -47.22 8.50 -10.39
N GLU A 180 -47.47 9.06 -11.58
CA GLU A 180 -46.47 9.09 -12.68
C GLU A 180 -45.21 9.85 -12.27
N GLU A 181 -45.35 11.00 -11.59
CA GLU A 181 -44.21 11.76 -11.07
C GLU A 181 -43.44 10.97 -10.01
N GLN A 182 -44.15 10.25 -9.13
CA GLN A 182 -43.53 9.39 -8.12
C GLN A 182 -42.77 8.22 -8.75
N GLN A 183 -43.32 7.61 -9.80
CA GLN A 183 -42.66 6.55 -10.56
C GLN A 183 -41.43 7.07 -11.31
N GLN A 184 -41.51 8.24 -11.96
CA GLN A 184 -40.34 8.87 -12.57
C GLN A 184 -39.24 9.15 -11.55
N LYS A 185 -39.59 9.66 -10.36
CA LYS A 185 -38.64 9.91 -9.27
C LYS A 185 -38.02 8.62 -8.72
N LYS A 186 -38.78 7.52 -8.60
CA LYS A 186 -38.27 6.20 -8.20
C LYS A 186 -37.27 5.68 -9.25
N ASN A 187 -37.62 5.77 -10.53
CA ASN A 187 -36.78 5.36 -11.65
C ASN A 187 -35.50 6.21 -11.77
N GLU A 188 -35.59 7.53 -11.59
CA GLU A 188 -34.42 8.42 -11.59
C GLU A 188 -33.47 8.07 -10.45
N ARG A 189 -33.98 7.89 -9.23
CA ARG A 189 -33.17 7.47 -8.07
C ARG A 189 -32.53 6.11 -8.29
N ALA A 190 -33.26 5.15 -8.86
CA ALA A 190 -32.74 3.84 -9.21
C ALA A 190 -31.63 3.95 -10.26
N SER A 191 -31.82 4.78 -11.30
CA SER A 191 -30.82 5.03 -12.33
C SER A 191 -29.55 5.70 -11.79
N ARG A 192 -29.70 6.63 -10.82
CA ARG A 192 -28.56 7.28 -10.15
C ARG A 192 -27.79 6.28 -9.29
N ARG A 193 -28.48 5.49 -8.48
CA ARG A 193 -27.88 4.42 -7.68
C ARG A 193 -27.17 3.37 -8.56
N ALA A 194 -27.75 3.02 -9.71
CA ALA A 194 -27.13 2.10 -10.65
C ALA A 194 -25.83 2.67 -11.23
N LYS A 195 -25.83 3.93 -11.66
CA LYS A 195 -24.61 4.60 -12.17
C LYS A 195 -23.52 4.72 -11.10
N GLU A 196 -23.90 5.07 -9.88
CA GLU A 196 -22.96 5.16 -8.75
C GLU A 196 -22.34 3.80 -8.41
N LYS A 197 -23.16 2.74 -8.38
CA LYS A 197 -22.66 1.37 -8.21
C LYS A 197 -21.69 0.93 -9.30
N VAL A 198 -21.93 1.33 -10.55
CA VAL A 198 -21.01 1.02 -11.67
C VAL A 198 -19.67 1.73 -11.49
N ILE A 199 -19.70 3.02 -11.13
CA ILE A 199 -18.46 3.80 -10.87
C ILE A 199 -17.71 3.20 -9.68
N GLN A 200 -18.42 2.87 -8.61
CA GLN A 200 -17.83 2.26 -7.42
C GLN A 200 -17.15 0.92 -7.74
N ALA A 201 -17.83 0.03 -8.47
CA ALA A 201 -17.26 -1.25 -8.89
C ALA A 201 -16.04 -1.10 -9.80
N GLU A 202 -16.02 -0.07 -10.66
CA GLU A 202 -14.84 0.24 -11.49
C GLU A 202 -13.67 0.72 -10.63
N THR A 203 -13.91 1.59 -9.65
CA THR A 203 -12.86 2.07 -8.73
C THR A 203 -12.31 0.94 -7.86
N GLU A 204 -13.17 0.07 -7.34
CA GLU A 204 -12.77 -1.08 -6.53
C GLU A 204 -11.93 -2.08 -7.35
N ARG A 205 -12.31 -2.31 -8.61
CA ARG A 205 -11.54 -3.17 -9.51
C ARG A 205 -10.15 -2.60 -9.79
N LEU A 206 -10.04 -1.29 -9.99
CA LEU A 206 -8.76 -0.61 -10.20
C LEU A 206 -7.89 -0.66 -8.93
N GLU A 207 -8.48 -0.41 -7.76
CA GLU A 207 -7.78 -0.46 -6.47
C GLU A 207 -7.26 -1.87 -6.15
N LYS A 208 -8.08 -2.90 -6.37
CA LYS A 208 -7.68 -4.30 -6.20
C LYS A 208 -6.50 -4.67 -7.10
N ALA A 209 -6.51 -4.22 -8.35
CA ALA A 209 -5.38 -4.43 -9.28
C ALA A 209 -4.10 -3.74 -8.79
N ALA A 210 -4.20 -2.50 -8.30
CA ALA A 210 -3.06 -1.76 -7.74
C ALA A 210 -2.52 -2.41 -6.46
N ALA A 211 -3.38 -2.95 -5.60
CA ALA A 211 -2.99 -3.68 -4.39
C ALA A 211 -2.25 -4.98 -4.71
N GLU A 212 -2.73 -5.74 -5.70
CA GLU A 212 -2.06 -6.95 -6.18
C GLU A 212 -0.70 -6.67 -6.81
N GLU A 213 -0.57 -5.58 -7.58
CA GLU A 213 0.70 -5.13 -8.14
C GLU A 213 1.70 -4.75 -7.04
N ARG A 214 1.27 -3.99 -6.03
CA ARG A 214 2.09 -3.65 -4.86
C ARG A 214 2.56 -4.91 -4.13
N ARG A 215 1.70 -5.91 -3.96
CA ARG A 215 2.05 -7.20 -3.34
C ARG A 215 3.04 -7.98 -4.20
N LYS A 216 2.88 -7.99 -5.53
CA LYS A 216 3.83 -8.62 -6.46
C LYS A 216 5.21 -7.96 -6.38
N LYS A 217 5.26 -6.62 -6.40
CA LYS A 217 6.49 -5.84 -6.29
C LYS A 217 7.22 -6.03 -4.96
N LYS A 218 6.48 -6.16 -3.84
CA LYS A 218 7.06 -6.51 -2.54
C LYS A 218 7.72 -7.90 -2.57
N ARG A 219 7.01 -8.92 -3.07
CA ARG A 219 7.56 -10.29 -3.22
C ARG A 219 8.79 -10.33 -4.13
N GLU A 220 8.77 -9.61 -5.24
CA GLU A 220 9.91 -9.53 -6.16
C GLU A 220 11.13 -8.88 -5.50
N LYS A 221 10.94 -7.77 -4.78
CA LYS A 221 12.02 -7.12 -4.02
C LYS A 221 12.61 -8.06 -2.96
N GLU A 222 11.77 -8.81 -2.25
CA GLU A 222 12.23 -9.80 -1.29
C GLU A 222 13.00 -10.93 -1.98
N ASN A 223 12.47 -11.49 -3.07
CA ASN A 223 13.17 -12.52 -3.85
C ASN A 223 14.52 -12.02 -4.38
N ARG A 224 14.59 -10.76 -4.84
CA ARG A 224 15.85 -10.13 -5.26
C ARG A 224 16.84 -10.00 -4.11
N LYS A 225 16.38 -9.64 -2.90
CA LYS A 225 17.23 -9.61 -1.69
C LYS A 225 17.78 -11.01 -1.38
N TRP A 226 16.94 -12.04 -1.46
CA TRP A 226 17.35 -13.42 -1.25
C TRP A 226 18.35 -13.92 -2.29
N ALA A 227 18.10 -13.63 -3.58
CA ALA A 227 19.00 -13.98 -4.66
C ALA A 227 20.39 -13.34 -4.46
N TYR A 228 20.41 -12.04 -4.17
CA TYR A 228 21.64 -11.32 -3.88
C TYR A 228 22.38 -11.90 -2.66
N ALA A 229 21.67 -12.19 -1.57
CA ALA A 229 22.28 -12.78 -0.38
C ALA A 229 22.92 -14.15 -0.66
N ARG A 230 22.33 -14.95 -1.56
CA ARG A 230 22.91 -16.23 -1.99
C ARG A 230 24.15 -16.03 -2.86
N GLU A 231 24.10 -15.12 -3.82
CA GLU A 231 25.27 -14.77 -4.65
C GLU A 231 26.44 -14.33 -3.78
N GLU A 232 26.18 -13.47 -2.79
CA GLU A 232 27.16 -13.00 -1.82
C GLU A 232 27.73 -14.12 -0.96
N TYR A 233 26.87 -15.02 -0.45
CA TYR A 233 27.29 -16.23 0.27
C TYR A 233 28.23 -17.10 -0.57
N HIS A 234 27.87 -17.36 -1.84
CA HIS A 234 28.71 -18.14 -2.74
C HIS A 234 30.02 -17.41 -3.09
N ARG A 235 29.97 -16.09 -3.28
CA ARG A 235 31.15 -15.24 -3.54
C ARG A 235 32.13 -15.30 -2.38
N ARG A 236 31.67 -15.08 -1.14
CA ARG A 236 32.50 -15.15 0.07
C ARG A 236 33.10 -16.54 0.27
N TRP A 237 32.33 -17.60 0.02
CA TRP A 237 32.87 -18.96 0.05
C TRP A 237 34.00 -19.18 -0.97
N LYS A 238 33.83 -18.69 -2.21
CA LYS A 238 34.88 -18.75 -3.23
C LYS A 238 36.13 -17.97 -2.82
N GLU A 239 35.96 -16.78 -2.23
CA GLU A 239 37.06 -15.96 -1.71
C GLU A 239 37.81 -16.65 -0.56
N LEU A 240 37.09 -17.30 0.35
CA LEU A 240 37.67 -18.04 1.47
C LEU A 240 38.47 -19.27 1.05
N LEU A 241 37.99 -19.97 0.02
CA LEU A 241 38.62 -21.18 -0.53
C LEU A 241 39.80 -20.86 -1.47
N ASN A 242 39.93 -19.61 -1.92
CA ASN A 242 41.02 -19.22 -2.82
C ASN A 242 42.38 -19.23 -2.08
N PRO A 243 43.37 -20.02 -2.51
CA PRO A 243 44.69 -20.09 -1.87
C PRO A 243 45.45 -18.75 -1.88
N SER A 244 45.21 -17.89 -2.88
CA SER A 244 45.83 -16.55 -2.92
C SER A 244 45.40 -15.70 -1.73
N THR A 245 44.15 -15.87 -1.27
CA THR A 245 43.63 -15.19 -0.08
C THR A 245 44.11 -15.86 1.22
N GLN A 246 44.58 -17.12 1.15
CA GLN A 246 45.17 -17.80 2.31
C GLN A 246 46.52 -17.20 2.69
N LEU A 247 47.34 -16.83 1.70
CA LEU A 247 48.67 -16.23 1.94
C LEU A 247 48.57 -14.85 2.61
N SER A 248 47.66 -13.99 2.14
CA SER A 248 47.46 -12.64 2.69
C SER A 248 46.72 -12.61 4.04
N ALA A 249 46.06 -13.71 4.41
CA ALA A 249 45.29 -13.82 5.65
C ALA A 249 46.05 -14.52 6.80
N SER A 250 47.33 -14.81 6.60
CA SER A 250 48.24 -15.36 7.62
C SER A 250 48.39 -14.45 8.85
N ASP A 251 47.92 -13.21 8.79
CA ASP A 251 47.88 -12.27 9.90
C ASP A 251 46.72 -12.51 10.89
N GLY A 252 46.01 -13.65 10.81
CA GLY A 252 45.05 -14.11 11.83
C GLY A 252 43.85 -13.18 12.07
N LYS A 253 43.49 -12.35 11.10
CA LYS A 253 42.54 -11.24 11.29
C LYS A 253 41.07 -11.57 11.04
N MET A 254 40.72 -12.79 10.62
CA MET A 254 39.33 -13.14 10.29
C MET A 254 38.45 -13.14 11.55
N ARG A 255 37.33 -12.42 11.48
CA ARG A 255 36.34 -12.32 12.56
C ARG A 255 35.21 -13.33 12.38
N PHE A 256 34.41 -13.51 13.42
CA PHE A 256 33.19 -14.32 13.36
C PHE A 256 32.25 -13.90 12.21
N SER A 257 32.13 -12.59 11.93
CA SER A 257 31.26 -12.04 10.88
C SER A 257 31.76 -12.26 9.45
N ASP A 258 33.06 -12.55 9.26
CA ASP A 258 33.64 -12.74 7.92
C ASP A 258 33.30 -14.13 7.36
N ILE A 259 32.91 -15.06 8.22
CA ILE A 259 32.47 -16.40 7.83
C ILE A 259 31.07 -16.28 7.18
N PRO A 260 30.88 -16.82 5.97
CA PRO A 260 29.60 -16.77 5.27
C PRO A 260 28.62 -17.76 5.88
N TRP A 261 28.03 -17.40 7.01
CA TRP A 261 26.97 -18.17 7.65
C TRP A 261 25.74 -18.27 6.72
N PRO A 262 25.03 -19.41 6.70
CA PRO A 262 23.86 -19.63 5.84
C PRO A 262 22.60 -18.96 6.44
N VAL A 263 22.67 -17.66 6.71
CA VAL A 263 21.58 -16.86 7.28
C VAL A 263 21.49 -15.52 6.57
N LEU A 264 20.27 -15.00 6.37
CA LEU A 264 20.06 -13.76 5.62
C LEU A 264 20.71 -12.53 6.28
N SER A 265 20.74 -12.49 7.62
CA SER A 265 21.26 -11.37 8.41
C SER A 265 22.73 -11.05 8.08
N GLY A 266 23.56 -12.07 7.80
CA GLY A 266 24.99 -11.89 7.50
C GLY A 266 25.31 -11.33 6.11
N HIS A 267 24.31 -11.28 5.22
CA HIS A 267 24.47 -10.85 3.81
C HIS A 267 23.64 -9.61 3.47
N ARG A 268 23.04 -8.94 4.47
CA ARG A 268 22.36 -7.66 4.22
C ARG A 268 23.40 -6.70 3.66
N GLN A 269 23.08 -6.12 2.49
CA GLN A 269 23.92 -5.05 1.95
C GLN A 269 24.06 -3.99 3.04
N LYS A 270 25.29 -3.50 3.24
CA LYS A 270 25.51 -2.15 3.75
C LYS A 270 24.90 -1.19 2.74
N LYS A 271 23.57 -1.18 2.67
CA LYS A 271 22.84 -0.19 1.92
C LYS A 271 23.27 1.12 2.54
N GLU A 272 23.64 2.07 1.70
CA GLU A 272 24.21 3.40 1.97
C GLU A 272 23.37 4.25 2.94
N VAL A 273 23.13 3.73 4.13
CA VAL A 273 22.61 4.48 5.24
C VAL A 273 23.85 5.12 5.82
N ASN A 274 23.99 6.41 5.51
CA ASN A 274 25.01 7.35 5.94
C ASN A 274 25.06 7.54 7.48
N VAL A 275 24.52 6.57 8.24
CA VAL A 275 24.53 6.55 9.69
C VAL A 275 25.64 5.60 10.09
N MET A 276 26.44 6.07 11.02
CA MET A 276 27.64 5.48 11.59
C MET A 276 27.35 4.19 12.38
N GLU A 277 26.49 3.32 11.87
CA GLU A 277 26.06 2.09 12.53
C GLU A 277 27.09 0.98 12.35
N ASP A 278 27.23 0.24 13.44
CA ASP A 278 28.20 -0.83 13.61
C ASP A 278 28.15 -1.86 12.48
N PRO A 279 29.31 -2.47 12.14
CA PRO A 279 29.35 -3.54 11.15
C PRO A 279 28.35 -4.64 11.53
N ILE A 280 27.49 -4.99 10.57
CA ILE A 280 26.51 -6.08 10.66
C ILE A 280 27.16 -7.28 11.34
N SER A 281 26.79 -7.53 12.60
CA SER A 281 27.31 -8.63 13.40
C SER A 281 26.24 -9.71 13.43
N VAL A 282 26.59 -10.88 12.92
CA VAL A 282 25.75 -12.08 13.07
C VAL A 282 25.88 -12.52 14.52
N SER A 283 24.77 -12.68 15.23
CA SER A 283 24.76 -13.25 16.58
C SER A 283 24.66 -14.79 16.50
N LEU A 284 25.04 -15.48 17.58
CA LEU A 284 24.83 -16.92 17.69
C LEU A 284 23.33 -17.27 17.67
N ASP A 285 22.48 -16.37 18.18
CA ASP A 285 21.03 -16.54 18.21
C ASP A 285 20.38 -16.41 16.82
N ASP A 286 21.09 -15.84 15.83
CA ASP A 286 20.61 -15.77 14.45
C ASP A 286 20.74 -17.13 13.73
N LEU A 287 21.56 -18.05 14.26
CA LEU A 287 21.84 -19.36 13.69
C LEU A 287 20.77 -20.40 14.08
N ASN A 288 19.50 -20.03 13.91
CA ASN A 288 18.35 -20.87 14.21
C ASN A 288 17.96 -21.78 13.04
N ARG A 289 17.25 -22.86 13.35
CA ARG A 289 16.73 -23.83 12.37
C ARG A 289 15.97 -23.15 11.23
N ASP A 290 15.04 -22.27 11.55
CA ASP A 290 14.19 -21.59 10.57
C ASP A 290 14.98 -20.62 9.69
N ALA A 291 15.98 -19.93 10.25
CA ALA A 291 16.82 -18.99 9.52
C ALA A 291 17.71 -19.73 8.50
N ILE A 292 18.29 -20.87 8.89
CA ILE A 292 19.11 -21.71 8.02
C ILE A 292 18.24 -22.40 6.96
N ALA A 293 17.13 -23.00 7.36
CA ALA A 293 16.20 -23.68 6.45
C ALA A 293 15.62 -22.70 5.41
N SER A 294 15.16 -21.52 5.84
CA SER A 294 14.68 -20.50 4.92
C SER A 294 15.78 -20.06 3.96
N PHE A 295 17.00 -19.81 4.43
CA PHE A 295 18.11 -19.39 3.57
C PHE A 295 18.46 -20.43 2.49
N LEU A 296 18.54 -21.72 2.86
CA LEU A 296 18.87 -22.79 1.92
C LEU A 296 17.73 -23.12 0.95
N PHE A 297 16.46 -23.08 1.42
CA PHE A 297 15.32 -23.60 0.67
C PHE A 297 14.41 -22.55 0.04
N THR A 298 14.59 -21.24 0.26
CA THR A 298 13.77 -20.17 -0.37
C THR A 298 13.77 -20.24 -1.91
N SER A 299 14.76 -20.91 -2.53
CA SER A 299 14.79 -21.10 -3.99
C SER A 299 13.83 -22.18 -4.51
N CYS A 300 13.25 -23.02 -3.64
CA CYS A 300 12.35 -24.11 -3.99
C CYS A 300 10.86 -23.84 -3.68
N SER A 301 10.50 -22.67 -3.14
CA SER A 301 9.14 -22.40 -2.69
C SER A 301 8.19 -22.01 -3.83
N ALA A 302 8.02 -22.91 -4.79
CA ALA A 302 6.78 -23.00 -5.54
C ALA A 302 6.31 -24.45 -5.38
N PRO A 303 5.42 -24.74 -4.41
CA PRO A 303 4.80 -26.05 -4.27
C PRO A 303 3.82 -26.22 -5.44
N GLU A 304 4.36 -26.39 -6.65
CA GLU A 304 3.58 -26.92 -7.75
C GLU A 304 3.42 -28.42 -7.49
N THR A 305 2.17 -28.85 -7.49
CA THR A 305 1.57 -30.03 -6.86
C THR A 305 2.04 -31.39 -7.39
N GLY A 306 3.23 -31.49 -7.98
CA GLY A 306 3.79 -32.71 -8.56
C GLY A 306 5.32 -32.83 -8.55
N ALA A 307 6.06 -31.90 -7.94
CA ALA A 307 7.54 -31.87 -7.97
C ALA A 307 8.23 -32.62 -6.81
N GLY A 308 7.52 -33.49 -6.09
CA GLY A 308 7.93 -34.00 -4.77
C GLY A 308 9.32 -34.64 -4.71
N ASP A 309 9.62 -35.59 -5.60
CA ASP A 309 10.88 -36.36 -5.49
C ASP A 309 12.11 -35.59 -5.98
N ARG A 310 11.95 -34.80 -7.05
CA ARG A 310 13.04 -33.98 -7.56
C ARG A 310 13.41 -32.87 -6.59
N GLU A 311 12.42 -32.19 -6.02
CA GLU A 311 12.65 -31.13 -5.04
C GLU A 311 13.29 -31.70 -3.75
N ARG A 312 12.81 -32.87 -3.27
CA ARG A 312 13.43 -33.56 -2.13
C ARG A 312 14.88 -33.93 -2.39
N LYS A 313 15.20 -34.43 -3.58
CA LYS A 313 16.59 -34.74 -3.96
C LYS A 313 17.46 -33.48 -4.00
N GLU A 314 17.01 -32.41 -4.66
CA GLU A 314 17.72 -31.14 -4.72
C GLU A 314 17.91 -30.52 -3.31
N ARG A 315 16.92 -30.71 -2.42
CA ARG A 315 17.00 -30.31 -1.00
C ARG A 315 18.08 -31.09 -0.25
N LYS A 316 18.09 -32.42 -0.37
CA LYS A 316 19.10 -33.30 0.24
C LYS A 316 20.50 -33.00 -0.29
N ASP A 317 20.64 -32.75 -1.59
CA ASP A 317 21.93 -32.43 -2.20
C ASP A 317 22.49 -31.09 -1.70
N LYS A 318 21.65 -30.05 -1.58
CA LYS A 318 22.03 -28.76 -0.96
C LYS A 318 22.42 -28.91 0.50
N LEU A 319 21.68 -29.72 1.27
CA LEU A 319 22.00 -30.01 2.68
C LEU A 319 23.35 -30.73 2.79
N ARG A 320 23.60 -31.76 1.98
CA ARG A 320 24.89 -32.48 1.97
C ARG A 320 26.05 -31.57 1.57
N GLU A 321 25.86 -30.73 0.55
CA GLU A 321 26.89 -29.80 0.11
C GLU A 321 27.24 -28.80 1.22
N THR A 322 26.24 -28.23 1.90
CA THR A 322 26.46 -27.30 3.01
C THR A 322 27.06 -27.98 4.23
N PHE A 323 26.61 -29.19 4.56
CA PHE A 323 27.19 -30.01 5.62
C PHE A 323 28.69 -30.28 5.37
N LEU A 324 29.07 -30.65 4.15
CA LEU A 324 30.46 -30.88 3.78
C LEU A 324 31.33 -29.62 3.90
N ARG A 325 30.77 -28.43 3.66
CA ARG A 325 31.47 -27.14 3.84
C ARG A 325 31.68 -26.78 5.31
N PHE A 326 30.70 -27.09 6.15
CA PHE A 326 30.71 -26.82 7.60
C PHE A 326 31.14 -28.02 8.45
N HIS A 327 31.78 -29.04 7.85
CA HIS A 327 32.26 -30.19 8.61
C HIS A 327 33.34 -29.77 9.62
N PRO A 328 33.23 -30.11 10.92
CA PRO A 328 34.09 -29.58 11.97
C PRO A 328 35.58 -29.82 11.70
N ASP A 329 35.94 -31.05 11.36
CA ASP A 329 37.35 -31.42 11.07
C ASP A 329 37.96 -30.62 9.91
N LYS A 330 37.28 -30.56 8.76
CA LYS A 330 37.77 -29.82 7.58
C LYS A 330 37.77 -28.31 7.81
N PHE A 331 36.79 -27.81 8.56
CA PHE A 331 36.69 -26.39 8.86
C PHE A 331 37.78 -25.95 9.84
N GLU A 332 38.05 -26.74 10.88
CA GLU A 332 39.09 -26.48 11.87
C GLU A 332 40.49 -26.50 11.24
N GLY A 333 40.80 -27.51 10.43
CA GLY A 333 42.09 -27.59 9.74
C GLY A 333 42.34 -26.46 8.73
N ARG A 334 41.28 -25.89 8.11
CA ARG A 334 41.43 -24.91 7.02
C ARG A 334 41.25 -23.45 7.44
N PHE A 335 40.33 -23.18 8.36
CA PHE A 335 39.90 -21.82 8.65
C PHE A 335 40.22 -21.38 10.07
N MET A 336 40.21 -22.28 11.06
CA MET A 336 40.40 -21.88 12.47
C MET A 336 41.75 -21.23 12.74
N GLN A 337 42.80 -21.64 12.03
CA GLN A 337 44.13 -21.01 12.12
C GLN A 337 44.15 -19.54 11.67
N ARG A 338 43.16 -19.12 10.85
CA ARG A 338 43.03 -17.75 10.32
C ARG A 338 42.09 -16.88 11.15
N VAL A 339 41.28 -17.50 12.01
CA VAL A 339 40.31 -16.82 12.88
C VAL A 339 41.03 -16.28 14.11
N ARG A 340 40.73 -15.03 14.48
CA ARG A 340 41.26 -14.38 15.69
C ARG A 340 41.01 -15.26 16.92
N PRO A 341 41.98 -15.45 17.83
CA PRO A 341 41.80 -16.26 19.03
C PRO A 341 40.55 -15.90 19.85
N ALA A 342 40.22 -14.61 19.94
CA ALA A 342 39.04 -14.11 20.65
C ALA A 342 37.68 -14.55 20.03
N ASP A 343 37.66 -14.83 18.72
CA ASP A 343 36.46 -15.26 18.00
C ASP A 343 36.42 -16.77 17.77
N GLN A 344 37.53 -17.50 17.99
CA GLN A 344 37.62 -18.94 17.74
C GLN A 344 36.56 -19.75 18.50
N GLU A 345 36.33 -19.45 19.77
CA GLU A 345 35.30 -20.12 20.58
C GLU A 345 33.89 -19.87 20.02
N LYS A 346 33.59 -18.62 19.66
CA LYS A 346 32.31 -18.25 19.03
C LYS A 346 32.11 -18.99 17.70
N VAL A 347 33.16 -19.09 16.89
CA VAL A 347 33.12 -19.84 15.62
C VAL A 347 32.87 -21.33 15.87
N LYS A 348 33.51 -21.95 16.86
CA LYS A 348 33.26 -23.35 17.23
C LYS A 348 31.81 -23.59 17.65
N ILE A 349 31.25 -22.71 18.49
CA ILE A 349 29.85 -22.78 18.93
C ILE A 349 28.90 -22.60 17.73
N GLY A 350 29.13 -21.58 16.90
CA GLY A 350 28.33 -21.34 15.70
C GLY A 350 28.38 -22.49 14.71
N LEU A 351 29.57 -23.08 14.50
CA LEU A 351 29.77 -24.25 13.65
C LEU A 351 29.00 -25.47 14.18
N ALA A 352 29.11 -25.76 15.48
CA ALA A 352 28.38 -26.85 16.12
C ALA A 352 26.87 -26.68 15.99
N ASN A 353 26.36 -25.45 16.18
CA ASN A 353 24.94 -25.13 16.01
C ASN A 353 24.47 -25.37 14.56
N VAL A 354 25.23 -24.91 13.57
CA VAL A 354 24.91 -25.11 12.15
C VAL A 354 24.91 -26.61 11.81
N VAL A 355 25.92 -27.36 12.23
CA VAL A 355 26.01 -28.80 11.96
C VAL A 355 24.84 -29.56 12.59
N ARG A 356 24.45 -29.23 13.83
CA ARG A 356 23.28 -29.81 14.49
C ARG A 356 22.01 -29.55 13.69
N VAL A 357 21.75 -28.29 13.33
CA VAL A 357 20.58 -27.92 12.52
C VAL A 357 20.58 -28.62 11.16
N LEU A 358 21.73 -28.75 10.50
CA LEU A 358 21.83 -29.44 9.22
C LEU A 358 21.52 -30.94 9.34
N ASN A 359 21.95 -31.60 10.42
CA ASN A 359 21.59 -32.99 10.70
C ASN A 359 20.08 -33.13 10.94
N ASP A 360 19.49 -32.28 11.78
CA ASP A 360 18.05 -32.29 12.06
C ASP A 360 17.23 -32.12 10.75
N LEU A 361 17.67 -31.24 9.85
CA LEU A 361 17.02 -31.01 8.54
C LEU A 361 17.24 -32.17 7.55
N MET A 362 18.36 -32.88 7.64
CA MET A 362 18.61 -34.07 6.82
C MET A 362 17.77 -35.27 7.26
N GLU A 363 17.53 -35.42 8.57
CA GLU A 363 16.66 -36.44 9.13
C GLU A 363 15.19 -36.18 8.79
N GLU A 364 14.72 -34.93 8.90
CA GLU A 364 13.33 -34.58 8.57
C GLU A 364 13.04 -34.63 7.06
N GLY A 365 14.01 -34.26 6.22
CA GLY A 365 13.88 -34.34 4.76
C GLY A 365 14.13 -35.74 4.19
N GLY A 366 14.62 -36.67 5.02
CA GLY A 366 14.94 -38.07 4.74
C GLY A 366 13.72 -38.89 4.38
#